data_AF-A0A964KEP2-F1
#
_entry.id   AF-A0A964KEP2-F1
#
_cell.length_a   1.000
_cell.length_b   1.000
_cell.length_c   1.000
_cell.angle_alpha   90.00
_cell.angle_beta   90.00
_cell.angle_gamma   90.00
#
_symmetry.space_group_name_H-M   'P 1'
#
loop_
_entity.id
_entity.type
_entity.pdbx_description
1 polymer ?
#
loop_
_entity_poly.entity_id
_entity_poly.type
_entity_poly.pdbx_seq_one_letter_code
_entity_poly.pdbx_strand_id
1 'polypeptide(L)'
;MYPTHASLLGVPGALLFGVVVLASLGVFGWALWTRVLQPILRGKPTYRFDRLPERTGKFLVYVIGQRKVFDNAFSGALHALIFWGFIIWQPFTLNLILEGFSESFTLAALLGPVWLAYTLLVEVASVGILIGCAMAVYRRLVMRPANLESHADAYLILGLIAGLMVTYFTAEALRLSLLGHLPVWYAPISSALAGFAPAADAAVLAFGALWLLHVGILLSFLVYLPFSKHLHLMAAPFNVFFQNLETRGGLAGIKDIEQQERFGVGSVADLTWKQMLDAATCTECGRCTDLCPA
;
A
#
# COMPACT_ATOMS: atom_id res chain seq x y z
N MET A 1 -3.64 -26.99 6.08
CA MET A 1 -3.15 -27.01 4.67
C MET A 1 -1.94 -26.11 4.45
N TYR A 2 -1.62 -25.22 5.39
CA TYR A 2 -0.53 -24.26 5.24
C TYR A 2 0.85 -24.93 5.33
N PRO A 3 1.78 -24.61 4.41
CA PRO A 3 3.13 -25.20 4.43
C PRO A 3 3.90 -24.97 5.73
N THR A 4 3.56 -23.90 6.46
CA THR A 4 4.22 -23.52 7.72
C THR A 4 3.85 -24.42 8.90
N HIS A 5 2.80 -25.24 8.79
CA HIS A 5 2.39 -26.15 9.87
C HIS A 5 3.20 -27.45 9.85
N ALA A 6 3.91 -27.74 8.76
CA ALA A 6 4.84 -28.85 8.67
C ALA A 6 6.23 -28.47 9.23
N SER A 7 7.00 -29.47 9.66
CA SER A 7 8.41 -29.26 10.01
C SER A 7 9.30 -29.40 8.79
N LEU A 8 10.29 -28.51 8.64
CA LEU A 8 11.31 -28.56 7.61
C LEU A 8 12.66 -28.88 8.27
N LEU A 9 13.26 -30.01 7.92
CA LEU A 9 14.56 -30.44 8.48
C LEU A 9 14.60 -30.46 10.03
N GLY A 10 13.48 -30.82 10.66
CA GLY A 10 13.35 -30.85 12.12
C GLY A 10 13.03 -29.51 12.78
N VAL A 11 12.92 -28.43 12.00
CA VAL A 11 12.52 -27.09 12.49
C VAL A 11 11.02 -26.87 12.21
N PRO A 12 10.22 -26.42 13.18
CA PRO A 12 8.82 -26.07 12.94
C PRO A 12 8.70 -24.98 11.87
N GLY A 13 7.90 -25.20 10.82
CA GLY A 13 7.73 -24.24 9.72
C GLY A 13 7.22 -22.87 10.19
N ALA A 14 6.38 -22.83 11.23
CA ALA A 14 5.88 -21.61 11.84
C ALA A 14 7.00 -20.76 12.46
N LEU A 15 8.06 -21.40 12.98
CA LEU A 15 9.24 -20.68 13.48
C LEU A 15 10.01 -20.03 12.33
N LEU A 16 10.26 -20.78 11.25
CA LEU A 16 10.92 -20.25 10.05
C LEU A 16 10.13 -19.09 9.45
N PHE A 17 8.81 -19.24 9.35
CA PHE A 17 7.90 -18.18 8.90
C PHE A 17 7.98 -16.95 9.81
N GLY A 18 7.98 -17.13 11.13
CA GLY A 18 8.14 -16.05 12.09
C GLY A 18 9.46 -15.29 11.93
N VAL A 19 10.57 -16.00 11.70
CA VAL A 19 11.88 -15.37 11.43
C VAL A 19 11.82 -14.53 10.16
N VAL A 20 11.22 -15.02 9.08
CA VAL A 20 11.12 -14.28 7.81
C VAL A 20 10.23 -13.03 7.96
N VAL A 21 9.11 -13.14 8.68
CA VAL A 21 8.22 -11.99 8.97
C VAL A 21 8.96 -10.94 9.80
N LEU A 22 9.62 -11.35 10.88
CA LEU A 22 10.37 -10.43 11.76
C LEU A 22 11.54 -9.78 11.03
N ALA A 23 12.28 -10.53 10.21
CA ALA A 23 13.35 -9.99 9.39
C ALA A 23 12.82 -8.94 8.40
N SER A 24 11.69 -9.23 7.73
CA SER A 24 11.06 -8.30 6.79
C SER A 24 10.60 -7.01 7.49
N LEU A 25 9.98 -7.12 8.67
CA LEU A 25 9.60 -5.98 9.50
C LEU A 25 10.82 -5.19 9.99
N GLY A 26 11.90 -5.88 10.36
CA GLY A 26 13.16 -5.26 10.79
C GLY A 26 13.81 -4.44 9.67
N VAL A 27 13.91 -5.01 8.47
CA VAL A 27 14.44 -4.30 7.29
C VAL A 27 13.54 -3.12 6.91
N PHE A 28 12.22 -3.32 6.89
CA PHE A 28 11.26 -2.24 6.63
C PHE A 28 11.39 -1.10 7.65
N GLY A 29 11.45 -1.42 8.95
CA GLY A 29 11.59 -0.44 10.02
C GLY A 29 12.93 0.31 9.96
N TRP A 30 14.03 -0.40 9.69
CA TRP A 30 15.34 0.22 9.46
C TRP A 30 15.34 1.16 8.27
N ALA A 31 14.74 0.74 7.14
CA ALA A 31 14.64 1.56 5.93
C ALA A 31 13.77 2.80 6.17
N LEU A 32 12.62 2.65 6.82
CA LEU A 32 11.75 3.78 7.19
C LEU A 32 12.45 4.77 8.12
N TRP A 33 13.17 4.25 9.13
CA TRP A 33 13.93 5.09 10.05
C TRP A 33 15.01 5.89 9.34
N THR A 34 15.88 5.22 8.58
CA THR A 34 17.06 5.85 7.96
C THR A 34 16.72 6.72 6.76
N ARG A 35 15.73 6.32 5.93
CA ARG A 35 15.39 7.01 4.69
C ARG A 35 14.34 8.10 4.86
N VAL A 36 13.49 8.00 5.90
CA VAL A 36 12.32 8.88 6.04
C VAL A 36 12.35 9.65 7.35
N LEU A 37 12.34 8.94 8.49
CA LEU A 37 12.19 9.61 9.79
C LEU A 37 13.45 10.40 10.18
N GLN A 38 14.64 9.83 10.06
CA GLN A 38 15.88 10.49 10.44
C GLN A 38 16.14 11.79 9.64
N PRO A 39 15.96 11.85 8.30
CA PRO A 39 16.02 13.11 7.56
C PRO A 39 14.99 14.15 8.02
N ILE A 40 13.74 13.74 8.25
CA ILE A 40 12.67 14.63 8.71
C ILE A 40 13.03 15.22 10.08
N LEU A 41 13.45 14.39 11.03
CA LEU A 41 13.80 14.80 12.40
C LEU A 41 15.03 15.73 12.46
N ARG A 42 15.92 15.66 11.47
CA ARG A 42 17.08 16.56 11.33
C ARG A 42 16.74 17.90 10.70
N GLY A 43 15.56 18.04 10.11
CA GLY A 43 15.13 19.31 9.51
C GLY A 43 14.95 20.39 10.56
N LYS A 44 15.18 21.65 10.16
CA LYS A 44 14.97 22.82 11.03
C LYS A 44 13.54 22.83 11.60
N PRO A 45 13.36 23.27 12.86
CA PRO A 45 12.05 23.31 13.49
C PRO A 45 11.12 24.27 12.74
N THR A 46 9.88 23.85 12.53
CA THR A 46 8.78 24.70 12.08
C THR A 46 7.50 24.26 12.77
N TYR A 47 6.66 25.19 13.22
CA TYR A 47 5.42 24.84 13.90
C TYR A 47 4.31 24.53 12.90
N ARG A 48 3.69 23.34 12.99
CA ARG A 48 2.55 22.90 12.16
C ARG A 48 1.48 22.15 12.97
N PHE A 49 1.47 22.31 14.29
CA PHE A 49 0.52 21.64 15.20
C PHE A 49 -0.64 22.55 15.64
N ASP A 50 -0.82 23.69 14.97
CA ASP A 50 -1.95 24.60 15.11
C ASP A 50 -3.23 24.08 14.43
N ARG A 51 -4.39 24.63 14.79
CA ARG A 51 -5.68 24.42 14.08
C ARG A 51 -6.01 22.95 13.80
N LEU A 52 -5.83 22.07 14.78
CA LEU A 52 -6.05 20.62 14.63
C LEU A 52 -7.41 20.26 14.03
N PRO A 53 -8.56 20.90 14.40
CA PRO A 53 -9.84 20.58 13.77
C PRO A 53 -9.86 20.83 12.25
N GLU A 54 -9.26 21.93 11.78
CA GLU A 54 -9.17 22.24 10.35
C GLU A 54 -8.29 21.21 9.61
N ARG A 55 -7.16 20.81 10.22
CA ARG A 55 -6.25 19.80 9.67
C ARG A 55 -6.91 18.43 9.54
N THR A 56 -7.62 18.00 10.59
CA THR A 56 -8.39 16.75 10.57
C THR A 56 -9.48 16.81 9.49
N GLY A 57 -10.19 17.94 9.35
CA GLY A 57 -11.14 18.14 8.26
C GLY A 57 -10.49 17.99 6.88
N LYS A 58 -9.33 18.60 6.65
CA LYS A 58 -8.58 18.45 5.38
C LYS A 58 -8.07 17.02 5.17
N PHE A 59 -7.63 16.34 6.21
CA PHE A 59 -7.24 14.93 6.15
C PHE A 59 -8.41 14.05 5.68
N LEU A 60 -9.58 14.19 6.32
CA LEU A 60 -10.77 13.43 5.93
C LEU A 60 -11.21 13.73 4.50
N VAL A 61 -11.17 14.99 4.06
CA VAL A 61 -11.59 15.36 2.70
C VAL A 61 -10.58 14.91 1.63
N TYR A 62 -9.28 15.06 1.89
CA TYR A 62 -8.25 14.86 0.86
C TYR A 62 -7.56 13.49 0.89
N VAL A 63 -7.45 12.84 2.06
CA VAL A 63 -6.87 11.49 2.18
C VAL A 63 -7.97 10.45 2.04
N ILE A 64 -8.98 10.54 2.91
CA ILE A 64 -10.09 9.57 2.94
C ILE A 64 -11.03 9.80 1.75
N GLY A 65 -11.52 11.03 1.57
CA GLY A 65 -12.39 11.39 0.46
C GLY A 65 -11.69 11.56 -0.89
N GLN A 66 -10.35 11.53 -0.94
CA GLN A 66 -9.52 11.66 -2.15
C GLN A 66 -9.88 12.84 -3.07
N ARG A 67 -10.57 13.89 -2.58
CA ARG A 67 -11.20 14.93 -3.40
C ARG A 67 -10.26 15.57 -4.42
N LYS A 68 -8.98 15.80 -4.06
CA LYS A 68 -7.96 16.43 -4.92
C LYS A 68 -7.46 15.54 -6.06
N VAL A 69 -7.57 14.21 -5.91
CA VAL A 69 -7.19 13.27 -6.97
C VAL A 69 -8.31 13.17 -8.01
N PHE A 70 -9.56 13.36 -7.58
CA PHE A 70 -10.73 13.42 -8.45
C PHE A 70 -10.85 14.69 -9.31
N ASP A 71 -9.93 15.66 -9.18
CA ASP A 71 -9.76 16.74 -10.17
C ASP A 71 -9.58 16.16 -11.59
N ASN A 72 -9.04 14.94 -11.70
CA ASN A 72 -9.12 14.12 -12.90
C ASN A 72 -9.91 12.85 -12.59
N ALA A 73 -11.13 12.71 -13.14
CA ALA A 73 -12.04 11.62 -12.79
C ALA A 73 -11.45 10.22 -13.05
N PHE A 74 -10.72 10.02 -14.14
CA PHE A 74 -10.07 8.74 -14.45
C PHE A 74 -9.00 8.40 -13.40
N SER A 75 -8.15 9.39 -13.06
CA SER A 75 -7.13 9.25 -12.01
C SER A 75 -7.72 9.09 -10.62
N GLY A 76 -8.83 9.75 -10.32
CA GLY A 76 -9.58 9.60 -9.07
C GLY A 76 -10.12 8.18 -8.93
N ALA A 77 -10.82 7.69 -9.95
CA ALA A 77 -11.40 6.35 -9.96
C ALA A 77 -10.34 5.25 -9.79
N LEU A 78 -9.23 5.31 -10.55
CA LEU A 78 -8.15 4.31 -10.41
C LEU A 78 -7.52 4.33 -9.01
N HIS A 79 -7.31 5.52 -8.42
CA HIS A 79 -6.77 5.63 -7.06
C HIS A 79 -7.76 5.16 -6.00
N ALA A 80 -9.06 5.44 -6.16
CA ALA A 80 -10.09 5.01 -5.22
C ALA A 80 -10.20 3.49 -5.17
N LEU A 81 -10.24 2.84 -6.34
CA LEU A 81 -10.29 1.38 -6.45
C LEU A 81 -9.11 0.70 -5.77
N ILE A 82 -7.90 1.19 -6.03
CA ILE A 82 -6.68 0.63 -5.41
C ILE A 82 -6.64 0.97 -3.92
N PHE A 83 -6.73 2.25 -3.54
CA PHE A 83 -6.56 2.70 -2.15
C PHE A 83 -7.58 2.06 -1.21
N TRP A 84 -8.88 2.16 -1.53
CA TRP A 84 -9.91 1.59 -0.66
C TRP A 84 -9.90 0.07 -0.67
N GLY A 85 -9.57 -0.53 -1.83
CA GLY A 85 -9.33 -1.96 -1.89
C GLY A 85 -8.23 -2.40 -0.91
N PHE A 86 -7.09 -1.72 -0.90
CA PHE A 86 -6.00 -2.00 0.04
C PHE A 86 -6.40 -1.81 1.50
N ILE A 87 -7.14 -0.74 1.83
CA ILE A 87 -7.65 -0.53 3.21
C ILE A 87 -8.58 -1.67 3.64
N ILE A 88 -9.50 -2.07 2.76
CA ILE A 88 -10.39 -3.21 3.00
C ILE A 88 -9.57 -4.49 3.18
N TRP A 89 -8.46 -4.66 2.47
CA TRP A 89 -7.60 -5.84 2.52
C TRP A 89 -6.75 -5.99 3.79
N GLN A 90 -6.59 -4.95 4.61
CA GLN A 90 -5.64 -5.00 5.74
C GLN A 90 -6.00 -6.07 6.80
N PRO A 91 -7.26 -6.19 7.27
CA PRO A 91 -7.62 -7.29 8.17
C PRO A 91 -7.44 -8.68 7.55
N PHE A 92 -7.73 -8.85 6.26
CA PHE A 92 -7.50 -10.10 5.54
C PHE A 92 -6.01 -10.47 5.52
N THR A 93 -5.16 -9.50 5.24
CA THR A 93 -3.70 -9.66 5.28
C THR A 93 -3.22 -10.05 6.67
N LEU A 94 -3.73 -9.41 7.72
CA LEU A 94 -3.43 -9.79 9.10
C LEU A 94 -3.85 -11.23 9.40
N ASN A 95 -5.06 -11.63 8.97
CA ASN A 95 -5.54 -13.00 9.11
C ASN A 95 -4.63 -14.01 8.42
N LEU A 96 -4.18 -13.73 7.18
CA LEU A 96 -3.26 -14.58 6.44
C LEU A 96 -1.94 -14.80 7.20
N ILE A 97 -1.38 -13.74 7.80
CA ILE A 97 -0.17 -13.86 8.61
C ILE A 97 -0.43 -14.71 9.85
N LEU A 98 -1.57 -14.53 10.52
CA LEU A 98 -1.95 -15.33 11.69
C LEU A 98 -2.12 -16.82 11.35
N GLU A 99 -2.74 -17.15 10.21
CA GLU A 99 -2.90 -18.53 9.71
C GLU A 99 -1.55 -19.22 9.49
N GLY A 100 -0.52 -18.46 9.12
CA GLY A 100 0.85 -18.95 9.01
C GLY A 100 1.44 -19.46 10.32
N PHE A 101 0.93 -19.00 11.47
CA PHE A 101 1.34 -19.46 12.81
C PHE A 101 0.39 -20.50 13.41
N SER A 102 -0.93 -20.27 13.30
CA SER A 102 -1.95 -21.14 13.87
C SER A 102 -3.28 -20.96 13.14
N GLU A 103 -3.97 -22.08 12.89
CA GLU A 103 -5.34 -22.06 12.36
C GLU A 103 -6.39 -21.71 13.45
N SER A 104 -6.05 -21.85 14.74
CA SER A 104 -6.99 -21.61 15.85
C SER A 104 -7.03 -20.16 16.36
N PHE A 105 -5.98 -19.38 16.09
CA PHE A 105 -5.87 -17.99 16.54
C PHE A 105 -5.86 -17.05 15.33
N THR A 106 -7.03 -16.89 14.70
CA THR A 106 -7.21 -16.11 13.47
C THR A 106 -8.40 -15.14 13.63
N LEU A 107 -8.44 -14.10 12.81
CA LEU A 107 -9.60 -13.19 12.77
C LEU A 107 -10.84 -13.91 12.25
N ALA A 108 -10.66 -14.85 11.32
CA ALA A 108 -11.72 -15.71 10.82
C ALA A 108 -12.35 -16.54 11.95
N ALA A 109 -11.52 -17.15 12.80
CA ALA A 109 -11.99 -17.91 13.96
C ALA A 109 -12.70 -17.01 14.99
N LEU A 110 -12.19 -15.80 15.22
CA LEU A 110 -12.76 -14.85 16.18
C LEU A 110 -14.11 -14.27 15.71
N LEU A 111 -14.23 -13.95 14.42
CA LEU A 111 -15.39 -13.24 13.85
C LEU A 111 -16.45 -14.17 13.26
N GLY A 112 -16.13 -15.44 13.01
CA GLY A 112 -17.09 -16.46 12.57
C GLY A 112 -17.88 -16.04 11.32
N PRO A 113 -19.24 -16.07 11.35
CA PRO A 113 -20.05 -15.71 10.18
C PRO A 113 -19.82 -14.28 9.64
N VAL A 114 -19.42 -13.33 10.49
CA VAL A 114 -19.09 -11.96 10.06
C VAL A 114 -17.89 -11.96 9.12
N TRP A 115 -16.94 -12.89 9.33
CA TRP A 115 -15.80 -13.06 8.44
C TRP A 115 -16.21 -13.46 7.02
N LEU A 116 -17.29 -14.22 6.86
CA LEU A 116 -17.79 -14.60 5.54
C LEU A 116 -18.32 -13.38 4.77
N ALA A 117 -19.11 -12.51 5.43
CA ALA A 117 -19.56 -11.26 4.82
C ALA A 117 -18.39 -10.33 4.47
N TYR A 118 -17.37 -10.28 5.33
CA TYR A 118 -16.13 -9.55 5.06
C TYR A 118 -15.32 -10.16 3.90
N THR A 119 -15.30 -11.48 3.76
CA THR A 119 -14.65 -12.17 2.64
C THR A 119 -15.30 -11.79 1.30
N LEU A 120 -16.63 -11.64 1.26
CA LEU A 120 -17.31 -11.12 0.06
C LEU A 120 -16.86 -9.69 -0.28
N LEU A 121 -16.69 -8.85 0.74
CA LEU A 121 -16.17 -7.49 0.54
C LEU A 121 -14.73 -7.52 0.00
N VAL A 122 -13.89 -8.42 0.50
CA VAL A 122 -12.52 -8.64 0.01
C VAL A 122 -12.52 -9.13 -1.44
N GLU A 123 -13.40 -10.04 -1.82
CA GLU A 123 -13.56 -10.49 -3.22
C GLU A 123 -13.89 -9.33 -4.15
N VAL A 124 -14.90 -8.52 -3.81
CA VAL A 124 -15.30 -7.35 -4.60
C VAL A 124 -14.17 -6.32 -4.66
N ALA A 125 -13.50 -6.05 -3.53
CA ALA A 125 -12.35 -5.16 -3.47
C ALA A 125 -11.19 -5.65 -4.35
N SER A 126 -10.94 -6.96 -4.38
CA SER A 126 -9.87 -7.57 -5.19
C SER A 126 -10.11 -7.41 -6.69
N VAL A 127 -11.35 -7.60 -7.14
CA VAL A 127 -11.75 -7.27 -8.52
C VAL A 127 -11.54 -5.78 -8.80
N GLY A 128 -11.96 -4.92 -7.88
CA GLY A 128 -11.75 -3.47 -7.97
C GLY A 128 -10.28 -3.09 -8.12
N ILE A 129 -9.39 -3.68 -7.32
CA ILE A 129 -7.94 -3.47 -7.39
C ILE A 129 -7.40 -3.90 -8.75
N LEU A 130 -7.80 -5.07 -9.28
CA LEU A 130 -7.38 -5.52 -10.61
C LEU A 130 -7.83 -4.57 -11.72
N ILE A 131 -9.07 -4.08 -11.65
CA ILE A 131 -9.57 -3.05 -12.57
C ILE A 131 -8.73 -1.77 -12.44
N GLY A 132 -8.47 -1.31 -11.22
CA GLY A 132 -7.62 -0.13 -10.97
C GLY A 132 -6.20 -0.29 -11.52
N CYS A 133 -5.61 -1.48 -11.39
CA CYS A 133 -4.31 -1.81 -11.97
C CYS A 133 -4.36 -1.79 -13.50
N ALA A 134 -5.39 -2.38 -14.11
CA ALA A 134 -5.59 -2.34 -15.56
C ALA A 134 -5.76 -0.90 -16.07
N MET A 135 -6.53 -0.07 -15.36
CA MET A 135 -6.67 1.36 -15.66
C MET A 135 -5.33 2.10 -15.55
N ALA A 136 -4.52 1.80 -14.54
CA ALA A 136 -3.20 2.40 -14.36
C ALA A 136 -2.22 2.01 -15.48
N VAL A 137 -2.22 0.74 -15.90
CA VAL A 137 -1.45 0.24 -17.04
C VAL A 137 -1.93 0.90 -18.34
N TYR A 138 -3.24 0.96 -18.57
CA TYR A 138 -3.83 1.62 -19.74
C TYR A 138 -3.43 3.10 -19.81
N ARG A 139 -3.48 3.82 -18.69
CA ARG A 139 -3.04 5.22 -18.63
C ARG A 139 -1.56 5.40 -18.98
N ARG A 140 -0.71 4.44 -18.63
CA ARG A 140 0.74 4.48 -18.88
C ARG A 140 1.11 4.05 -20.30
N LEU A 141 0.46 3.02 -20.83
CA LEU A 141 0.84 2.43 -22.12
C LEU A 141 0.09 3.04 -23.30
N VAL A 142 -1.14 3.49 -23.09
CA VAL A 142 -2.04 3.99 -24.15
C VAL A 142 -2.25 5.49 -24.06
N MET A 143 -2.77 6.01 -22.93
CA MET A 143 -3.08 7.44 -22.82
C MET A 143 -1.82 8.33 -22.81
N ARG A 144 -0.73 7.86 -22.20
CA ARG A 144 0.59 8.52 -22.14
C ARG A 144 0.52 10.05 -21.92
N PRO A 145 -0.07 10.51 -20.81
CA PRO A 145 -0.15 11.95 -20.53
C PRO A 145 1.25 12.56 -20.43
N ALA A 146 1.45 13.74 -21.01
CA ALA A 146 2.77 14.38 -21.17
C ALA A 146 3.54 14.56 -19.85
N ASN A 147 2.83 14.75 -18.74
CA ASN A 147 3.41 15.08 -17.44
C ASN A 147 3.63 13.84 -16.56
N LEU A 148 3.53 12.64 -17.14
CA LEU A 148 3.71 11.37 -16.45
C LEU A 148 4.94 10.64 -16.95
N GLU A 149 6.00 10.68 -16.16
CA GLU A 149 7.15 9.81 -16.37
C GLU A 149 6.82 8.38 -15.92
N SER A 150 7.06 7.41 -16.80
CA SER A 150 6.82 5.99 -16.51
C SER A 150 8.15 5.29 -16.29
N HIS A 151 8.46 5.01 -15.02
CA HIS A 151 9.66 4.30 -14.59
C HIS A 151 9.36 2.81 -14.39
N ALA A 152 10.39 1.95 -14.47
CA ALA A 152 10.25 0.50 -14.27
C ALA A 152 9.59 0.15 -12.91
N ASP A 153 9.91 0.91 -11.87
CA ASP A 153 9.31 0.78 -10.53
C ASP A 153 7.78 0.78 -10.56
N ALA A 154 7.16 1.63 -11.38
CA ALA A 154 5.71 1.73 -11.44
C ALA A 154 5.06 0.44 -11.95
N TYR A 155 5.69 -0.23 -12.94
CA TYR A 155 5.21 -1.50 -13.47
C TYR A 155 5.49 -2.66 -12.52
N LEU A 156 6.63 -2.64 -11.83
CA LEU A 156 6.92 -3.62 -10.78
C LEU A 156 5.87 -3.56 -9.67
N ILE A 157 5.56 -2.37 -9.16
CA ILE A 157 4.55 -2.20 -8.11
C ILE A 157 3.16 -2.64 -8.59
N LEU A 158 2.75 -2.25 -9.81
CA LEU A 158 1.48 -2.71 -10.38
C LEU A 158 1.43 -4.23 -10.54
N GLY A 159 2.55 -4.85 -10.93
CA GLY A 159 2.70 -6.31 -11.01
C GLY A 159 2.60 -6.99 -9.66
N LEU A 160 3.23 -6.45 -8.61
CA LEU A 160 3.14 -6.97 -7.24
C LEU A 160 1.70 -6.87 -6.71
N ILE A 161 1.05 -5.72 -6.88
CA ILE A 161 -0.34 -5.49 -6.47
C ILE A 161 -1.29 -6.47 -7.19
N ALA A 162 -1.20 -6.56 -8.52
CA ALA A 162 -2.03 -7.48 -9.28
C ALA A 162 -1.73 -8.94 -8.92
N GLY A 163 -0.45 -9.26 -8.70
CA GLY A 163 0.01 -10.57 -8.26
C GLY A 163 -0.62 -11.01 -6.94
N LEU A 164 -0.73 -10.11 -5.95
CA LEU A 164 -1.44 -10.38 -4.70
C LEU A 164 -2.90 -10.79 -4.95
N MET A 165 -3.61 -10.05 -5.82
CA MET A 165 -5.03 -10.33 -6.10
C MET A 165 -5.20 -11.65 -6.88
N VAL A 166 -4.36 -11.91 -7.89
CA VAL A 166 -4.43 -13.15 -8.70
C VAL A 166 -4.09 -14.38 -7.87
N THR A 167 -3.03 -14.31 -7.07
CA THR A 167 -2.65 -15.41 -6.18
C THR A 167 -3.72 -15.66 -5.12
N TYR A 168 -4.39 -14.62 -4.61
CA TYR A 168 -5.54 -14.77 -3.71
C TYR A 168 -6.69 -15.55 -4.36
N PHE A 169 -7.21 -15.09 -5.50
CA PHE A 169 -8.34 -15.76 -6.16
C PHE A 169 -8.02 -17.21 -6.51
N THR A 170 -6.79 -17.48 -6.94
CA THR A 170 -6.37 -18.83 -7.32
C THR A 170 -6.20 -19.72 -6.09
N ALA A 171 -5.59 -19.22 -5.01
CA ALA A 171 -5.43 -19.97 -3.77
C ALA A 171 -6.78 -20.25 -3.10
N GLU A 172 -7.69 -19.26 -3.04
CA GLU A 172 -9.02 -19.45 -2.46
C GLU A 172 -9.88 -20.39 -3.31
N ALA A 173 -9.78 -20.34 -4.64
CA ALA A 173 -10.44 -21.32 -5.51
C ALA A 173 -10.00 -22.77 -5.22
N LEU A 174 -8.69 -23.00 -5.06
CA LEU A 174 -8.16 -24.31 -4.69
C LEU A 174 -8.60 -24.73 -3.27
N ARG A 175 -8.64 -23.79 -2.33
CA ARG A 175 -9.11 -24.06 -0.98
C ARG A 175 -10.59 -24.48 -0.98
N LEU A 176 -11.44 -23.78 -1.73
CA LEU A 176 -12.86 -24.12 -1.85
C LEU A 176 -13.07 -25.47 -2.55
N SER A 177 -12.30 -25.79 -3.60
CA SER A 177 -12.39 -27.09 -4.27
C SER A 177 -12.01 -28.24 -3.35
N LEU A 178 -11.00 -28.05 -2.48
CA LEU A 178 -10.58 -29.05 -1.49
C LEU A 178 -11.59 -29.23 -0.36
N LEU A 179 -12.31 -28.17 0.02
CA LEU A 179 -13.38 -28.25 1.02
C LEU A 179 -14.66 -28.89 0.46
N GLY A 180 -14.85 -28.92 -0.86
CA GLY A 180 -16.01 -29.55 -1.51
C GLY A 180 -17.33 -28.78 -1.35
N HIS A 181 -17.31 -27.55 -0.83
CA HIS A 181 -18.49 -26.72 -0.62
C HIS A 181 -18.56 -25.66 -1.72
N LEU A 182 -19.19 -25.98 -2.86
CA LEU A 182 -19.29 -25.09 -4.01
C LEU A 182 -20.69 -25.09 -4.65
N PRO A 183 -21.19 -23.93 -5.14
CA PRO A 183 -20.63 -22.58 -4.98
C PRO A 183 -20.93 -21.99 -3.59
N VAL A 184 -20.12 -21.03 -3.14
CA VAL A 184 -20.39 -20.26 -1.90
C VAL A 184 -20.68 -18.79 -2.19
N TRP A 185 -21.64 -18.23 -1.46
CA TRP A 185 -22.09 -16.85 -1.66
C TRP A 185 -21.02 -15.80 -1.27
N TYR A 186 -20.11 -16.15 -0.36
CA TYR A 186 -19.13 -15.22 0.19
C TYR A 186 -17.84 -15.11 -0.64
N ALA A 187 -17.65 -16.00 -1.62
CA ALA A 187 -16.48 -16.01 -2.50
C ALA A 187 -16.90 -16.40 -3.93
N PRO A 188 -17.72 -15.59 -4.61
CA PRO A 188 -18.32 -15.95 -5.89
C PRO A 188 -17.29 -16.09 -7.03
N ILE A 189 -16.26 -15.24 -7.08
CA ILE A 189 -15.23 -15.31 -8.11
C ILE A 189 -14.35 -16.53 -7.87
N SER A 190 -13.89 -16.74 -6.64
CA SER A 190 -13.12 -17.94 -6.30
C SER A 190 -13.93 -19.23 -6.50
N SER A 191 -15.24 -19.21 -6.21
CA SER A 191 -16.13 -20.36 -6.48
C SER A 191 -16.23 -20.69 -7.97
N ALA A 192 -16.31 -19.67 -8.82
CA ALA A 192 -16.33 -19.86 -10.27
C ALA A 192 -14.99 -20.44 -10.78
N LEU A 193 -13.88 -19.98 -10.21
CA LEU A 193 -12.54 -20.48 -10.54
C LEU A 193 -12.27 -21.89 -10.01
N ALA A 194 -12.92 -22.28 -8.91
CA ALA A 194 -12.75 -23.59 -8.29
C ALA A 194 -13.19 -24.75 -9.19
N GLY A 195 -14.08 -24.50 -10.17
CA GLY A 195 -14.45 -25.47 -11.20
C GLY A 195 -13.29 -25.90 -12.13
N PHE A 196 -12.20 -25.13 -12.15
CA PHE A 196 -10.99 -25.45 -12.91
C PHE A 196 -9.87 -26.05 -12.05
N ALA A 197 -10.15 -26.33 -10.77
CA ALA A 197 -9.16 -26.91 -9.87
C ALA A 197 -8.73 -28.31 -10.36
N PRO A 198 -7.44 -28.65 -10.24
CA PRO A 198 -6.96 -29.99 -10.57
C PRO A 198 -7.42 -31.02 -9.54
N ALA A 199 -6.99 -32.27 -9.71
CA ALA A 199 -7.19 -33.31 -8.70
C ALA A 199 -6.66 -32.89 -7.32
N ALA A 200 -7.24 -33.46 -6.25
CA ALA A 200 -7.04 -32.99 -4.88
C ALA A 200 -5.58 -32.97 -4.43
N ASP A 201 -4.77 -33.96 -4.82
CA ASP A 201 -3.34 -34.04 -4.53
C ASP A 201 -2.56 -32.88 -5.16
N ALA A 202 -2.80 -32.62 -6.45
CA ALA A 202 -2.22 -31.49 -7.17
C ALA A 202 -2.72 -30.14 -6.62
N ALA A 203 -3.99 -30.05 -6.21
CA ALA A 203 -4.59 -28.84 -5.65
C ALA A 203 -3.97 -28.46 -4.30
N VAL A 204 -3.68 -29.44 -3.42
CA VAL A 204 -2.99 -29.19 -2.14
C VAL A 204 -1.59 -28.63 -2.36
N LEU A 205 -0.82 -29.21 -3.29
CA LEU A 205 0.53 -28.74 -3.62
C LEU A 205 0.49 -27.32 -4.23
N ALA A 206 -0.42 -27.10 -5.19
CA ALA A 206 -0.59 -25.79 -5.83
C ALA A 206 -1.03 -24.71 -4.82
N PHE A 207 -1.95 -25.04 -3.90
CA PHE A 207 -2.36 -24.15 -2.82
C PHE A 207 -1.16 -23.74 -1.94
N GLY A 208 -0.36 -24.70 -1.49
CA GLY A 208 0.82 -24.42 -0.67
C GLY A 208 1.84 -23.52 -1.38
N ALA A 209 2.11 -23.79 -2.66
CA ALA A 209 3.00 -22.97 -3.47
C ALA A 209 2.46 -21.54 -3.69
N LEU A 210 1.17 -21.39 -3.99
CA LEU A 210 0.52 -20.09 -4.16
C LEU A 210 0.48 -19.29 -2.86
N TRP A 211 0.25 -19.94 -1.73
CA TRP A 211 0.29 -19.29 -0.42
C TRP A 211 1.68 -18.74 -0.13
N LEU A 212 2.74 -19.53 -0.34
CA LEU A 212 4.13 -19.09 -0.18
C LEU A 212 4.49 -17.95 -1.14
N LEU A 213 4.04 -18.05 -2.40
CA LEU A 213 4.23 -17.00 -3.39
C LEU A 213 3.52 -15.70 -2.96
N HIS A 214 2.26 -15.77 -2.52
CA HIS A 214 1.49 -14.62 -2.07
C HIS A 214 2.17 -13.92 -0.89
N VAL A 215 2.54 -14.68 0.14
CA VAL A 215 3.31 -14.17 1.30
C VAL A 215 4.64 -13.58 0.85
N GLY A 216 5.35 -14.24 -0.07
CA GLY A 216 6.61 -13.75 -0.62
C GLY A 216 6.45 -12.40 -1.33
N ILE A 217 5.42 -12.25 -2.15
CA ILE A 217 5.06 -10.98 -2.80
C ILE A 217 4.72 -9.92 -1.75
N LEU A 218 3.90 -10.26 -0.75
CA LEU A 218 3.49 -9.36 0.32
C LEU A 218 4.69 -8.81 1.10
N LEU A 219 5.57 -9.68 1.59
CA LEU A 219 6.74 -9.28 2.38
C LEU A 219 7.79 -8.54 1.54
N SER A 220 7.99 -8.97 0.29
CA SER A 220 8.88 -8.27 -0.65
C SER A 220 8.36 -6.87 -0.96
N PHE A 221 7.04 -6.74 -1.18
CA PHE A 221 6.42 -5.44 -1.42
C PHE A 221 6.58 -4.52 -0.20
N LEU A 222 6.30 -5.03 1.01
CA LEU A 222 6.51 -4.30 2.26
C LEU A 222 7.95 -3.76 2.38
N VAL A 223 8.95 -4.62 2.18
CA VAL A 223 10.37 -4.24 2.25
C VAL A 223 10.73 -3.23 1.17
N TYR A 224 10.16 -3.34 -0.03
CA TYR A 224 10.45 -2.45 -1.16
C TYR A 224 9.83 -1.06 -1.02
N LEU A 225 8.72 -0.90 -0.26
CA LEU A 225 8.00 0.38 -0.12
C LEU A 225 8.91 1.59 0.18
N PRO A 226 9.79 1.58 1.19
CA PRO A 226 10.61 2.74 1.55
C PRO A 226 11.72 3.06 0.54
N PHE A 227 12.02 2.14 -0.38
CA PHE A 227 13.04 2.32 -1.42
C PHE A 227 12.46 2.79 -2.76
N SER A 228 11.14 2.76 -2.89
CA SER A 228 10.43 3.05 -4.13
C SER A 228 9.70 4.39 -4.09
N LYS A 229 9.26 4.85 -5.26
CA LYS A 229 8.36 6.01 -5.39
C LYS A 229 6.99 5.77 -4.73
N HIS A 230 6.66 4.52 -4.35
CA HIS A 230 5.45 4.20 -3.59
C HIS A 230 5.53 4.55 -2.11
N LEU A 231 6.63 5.13 -1.64
CA LEU A 231 6.72 5.76 -0.31
C LEU A 231 5.59 6.79 -0.08
N HIS A 232 5.05 7.38 -1.15
CA HIS A 232 3.91 8.30 -1.10
C HIS A 232 2.71 7.77 -0.31
N LEU A 233 2.47 6.46 -0.32
CA LEU A 233 1.35 5.83 0.38
C LEU A 233 1.45 6.09 1.89
N MET A 234 2.67 6.04 2.42
CA MET A 234 2.95 6.25 3.83
C MET A 234 3.09 7.73 4.17
N ALA A 235 3.75 8.51 3.31
CA ALA A 235 4.11 9.88 3.65
C ALA A 235 2.99 10.91 3.34
N ALA A 236 2.18 10.69 2.30
CA ALA A 236 1.16 11.64 1.86
C ALA A 236 0.07 11.96 2.92
N PRO A 237 -0.46 10.98 3.69
CA PRO A 237 -1.44 11.28 4.74
C PRO A 237 -0.91 12.27 5.78
N PHE A 238 0.34 12.10 6.22
CA PHE A 238 1.00 13.01 7.15
C PHE A 238 1.27 14.38 6.51
N ASN A 239 1.65 14.40 5.23
CA ASN A 239 1.88 15.64 4.50
C ASN A 239 0.61 16.50 4.42
N VAL A 240 -0.53 15.87 4.07
CA VAL A 240 -1.83 16.53 4.02
C VAL A 240 -2.23 17.05 5.40
N PHE A 241 -2.02 16.26 6.46
CA PHE A 241 -2.32 16.69 7.83
C PHE A 241 -1.51 17.93 8.24
N PHE A 242 -0.19 17.91 7.97
CA PHE A 242 0.74 18.99 8.31
C PHE A 242 0.87 20.08 7.23
N GLN A 243 -0.03 20.13 6.25
CA GLN A 243 0.04 21.10 5.14
C GLN A 243 0.02 22.55 5.65
N ASN A 244 0.52 23.47 4.82
CA ASN A 244 0.38 24.90 5.13
C ASN A 244 -1.10 25.31 5.01
N LEU A 245 -1.64 25.91 6.07
CA LEU A 245 -3.02 26.41 6.11
C LEU A 245 -3.09 27.91 5.78
N GLU A 246 -1.95 28.61 5.75
CA GLU A 246 -1.85 30.01 5.32
C GLU A 246 -2.01 30.15 3.79
N THR A 247 -1.94 31.39 3.30
CA THR A 247 -2.12 31.77 1.89
C THR A 247 -1.38 30.86 0.92
N ARG A 248 -2.13 30.30 -0.02
CA ARG A 248 -1.61 29.45 -1.11
C ARG A 248 -0.76 30.31 -2.05
N GLY A 249 0.47 29.86 -2.34
CA GLY A 249 1.38 30.55 -3.26
C GLY A 249 2.15 31.74 -2.65
N GLY A 250 1.94 32.06 -1.37
CA GLY A 250 2.74 33.06 -0.68
C GLY A 250 4.10 32.50 -0.26
N LEU A 251 5.19 33.03 -0.81
CA LEU A 251 6.51 32.82 -0.23
C LEU A 251 6.59 33.58 1.11
N ALA A 252 7.15 32.96 2.14
CA ALA A 252 7.40 33.65 3.39
C ALA A 252 8.35 34.82 3.10
N GLY A 253 8.01 36.02 3.58
CA GLY A 253 8.89 37.18 3.46
C GLY A 253 10.23 36.92 4.15
N ILE A 254 11.32 37.31 3.49
CA ILE A 254 12.66 37.24 4.08
C ILE A 254 12.75 38.35 5.13
N LYS A 255 12.85 37.98 6.41
CA LYS A 255 13.07 38.93 7.50
C LYS A 255 14.50 39.42 7.48
N ASP A 256 14.73 40.67 7.89
CA ASP A 256 16.07 41.22 8.16
C ASP A 256 17.05 41.05 6.98
N ILE A 257 16.60 41.35 5.76
CA ILE A 257 17.39 41.19 4.52
C ILE A 257 18.77 41.84 4.62
N GLU A 258 18.85 43.02 5.24
CA GLU A 258 20.10 43.78 5.37
C GLU A 258 21.12 43.15 6.34
N GLN A 259 20.70 42.18 7.16
CA GLN A 259 21.53 41.53 8.18
C GLN A 259 21.85 40.07 7.85
N GLN A 260 21.34 39.54 6.74
CA GLN A 260 21.52 38.14 6.37
C GLN A 260 22.59 37.97 5.29
N GLU A 261 23.60 37.16 5.59
CA GLU A 261 24.65 36.77 4.63
C GLU A 261 24.23 35.59 3.73
N ARG A 262 23.19 34.84 4.14
CA ARG A 262 22.64 33.72 3.39
C ARG A 262 21.14 33.86 3.25
N PHE A 263 20.70 33.85 1.99
CA PHE A 263 19.30 33.87 1.63
C PHE A 263 18.83 32.48 1.19
N GLY A 264 17.63 32.10 1.61
CA GLY A 264 16.98 30.87 1.16
C GLY A 264 17.64 29.58 1.68
N VAL A 265 17.55 28.53 0.87
CA VAL A 265 18.03 27.17 1.18
C VAL A 265 19.24 26.88 0.32
N GLY A 266 20.43 26.80 0.93
CA GLY A 266 21.69 26.49 0.22
C GLY A 266 22.11 25.03 0.33
N SER A 267 21.55 24.28 1.27
CA SER A 267 21.85 22.87 1.50
C SER A 267 20.63 22.12 2.03
N VAL A 268 20.68 20.78 1.98
CA VAL A 268 19.63 19.92 2.57
C VAL A 268 19.46 20.18 4.08
N ALA A 269 20.54 20.55 4.78
CA ALA A 269 20.49 20.89 6.21
C ALA A 269 19.72 22.20 6.49
N ASP A 270 19.47 23.01 5.47
CA ASP A 270 18.68 24.24 5.60
C ASP A 270 17.18 24.01 5.52
N LEU A 271 16.75 22.80 5.12
CA LEU A 271 15.34 22.44 5.03
C LEU A 271 14.72 22.25 6.42
N THR A 272 13.47 22.70 6.56
CA THR A 272 12.63 22.38 7.72
C THR A 272 12.18 20.92 7.68
N TRP A 273 11.79 20.36 8.83
CA TRP A 273 11.25 18.99 8.87
C TRP A 273 10.03 18.83 7.94
N LYS A 274 9.23 19.89 7.78
CA LYS A 274 8.05 19.88 6.91
C LYS A 274 8.43 19.81 5.43
N GLN A 275 9.46 20.55 5.02
CA GLN A 275 10.00 20.49 3.66
C GLN A 275 10.65 19.13 3.37
N MET A 276 11.32 18.52 4.35
CA MET A 276 11.79 17.14 4.24
C MET A 276 10.64 16.15 4.03
N LEU A 277 9.53 16.32 4.77
CA LEU A 277 8.32 15.54 4.56
C LEU A 277 7.70 15.79 3.18
N ASP A 278 7.67 17.03 2.69
CA ASP A 278 7.24 17.35 1.31
C ASP A 278 8.06 16.57 0.27
N ALA A 279 9.39 16.58 0.39
CA ALA A 279 10.26 15.83 -0.51
C ALA A 279 9.98 14.32 -0.48
N ALA A 280 9.77 13.74 0.71
CA ALA A 280 9.43 12.33 0.87
C ALA A 280 8.07 11.93 0.28
N THR A 281 7.19 12.90 -0.01
CA THR A 281 5.85 12.65 -0.58
C THR A 281 5.78 12.84 -2.09
N CYS A 282 6.87 13.29 -2.71
CA CYS A 282 6.91 13.50 -4.15
C CYS A 282 6.65 12.18 -4.89
N THR A 283 5.67 12.21 -5.79
CA THR A 283 5.29 11.09 -6.64
C THR A 283 5.70 11.28 -8.09
N GLU A 284 6.47 12.34 -8.37
CA GLU A 284 6.79 12.78 -9.75
C GLU A 284 5.53 12.91 -10.62
N CYS A 285 4.43 13.35 -10.01
CA CYS A 285 3.13 13.46 -10.68
C CYS A 285 3.02 14.62 -11.68
N GLY A 286 4.11 15.35 -11.94
CA GLY A 286 4.16 16.48 -12.87
C GLY A 286 3.44 17.76 -12.40
N ARG A 287 2.61 17.70 -11.35
CA ARG A 287 1.81 18.85 -10.89
C ARG A 287 2.66 20.06 -10.48
N CYS A 288 3.88 19.84 -9.98
CA CYS A 288 4.80 20.93 -9.67
C CYS A 288 5.32 21.65 -10.93
N THR A 289 5.45 20.93 -12.04
CA THR A 289 5.80 21.49 -13.35
C THR A 289 4.60 22.24 -13.93
N ASP A 290 3.40 21.65 -13.87
CA ASP A 290 2.18 22.23 -14.44
C ASP A 290 1.73 23.53 -13.77
N LEU A 291 2.03 23.67 -12.48
CA LEU A 291 1.70 24.84 -11.68
C LEU A 291 2.90 25.75 -11.45
N CYS A 292 4.04 25.47 -12.08
CA CYS A 292 5.18 26.36 -12.00
C CYS A 292 4.81 27.68 -12.69
N PRO A 293 4.86 28.83 -11.98
CA PRO A 293 4.57 30.13 -12.59
C PRO A 293 5.73 30.65 -13.46
N ALA A 294 6.83 29.90 -13.57
CA ALA A 294 8.05 30.25 -14.31
C ALA A 294 8.06 29.65 -15.72
#